data_AF-A0A2B7Z5W9-F1
#
_entry.id   AF-A0A2B7Z5W9-F1
#
_cell.length_a   1.000
_cell.length_b   1.000
_cell.length_c   1.000
_cell.angle_alpha   90.00
_cell.angle_beta   90.00
_cell.angle_gamma   90.00
#
_symmetry.space_group_name_H-M   'P 1'
#
loop_
_entity.id
_entity.type
_entity.pdbx_description
1 polymer ?
#
loop_
_entity_poly.entity_id
_entity_poly.type
_entity_poly.pdbx_seq_one_letter_code
_entity_poly.pdbx_strand_id
1 'polypeptide(L)'
;MRARPTLTPYGLLLRPGHPTRSAATAATALICSQCLIYSCFSGSSSSTSPKLPYNSRSYHPSRRKNQSALGSAVSAAQNLFSKDSPPPPPSRSPLPSLSTRSPGSSPRSPGTPGGVPITIDPLRIVAKELKFMKKNIRQLLGSGHPLLDRVAKYYTTSEGKHVRPLLVLLMSQATAHAPKTARQVPFVSAAGINDAITSPAILADTNPDHSALLISSSSREAAYNGLAGNVDVGCDADGGNGTDILPAQRRLAEITELIHTASLLHDDVIDNAVTRRSAVSANLEFGNKMAVLAGDFLLGRASVALARLRDPEVIELLSTVIANLIEGEFMQLKNTERDELNPSFTEETLTYYLQKTYLKSASLISKSCRAAALLGHSSPEIVEAAYSYGRNLGLAFQLVDDMLDYTISGEELGKPAGADLELGLATAPLLFAWRGNPELGALVGRKFKGEGDVQLARQIVSQSDGLEQTRALAQEYTDKAIESISILPDTEAKIGLIEMCAKVTKRRK
;
A
#
# COMPACT_ATOMS: atom_id res chain seq x y z
N MET A 1 28.80 26.47 73.81
CA MET A 1 28.91 27.50 72.76
C MET A 1 30.16 27.25 71.93
N ARG A 2 30.08 27.51 70.61
CA ARG A 2 31.09 27.39 69.52
C ARG A 2 31.02 26.14 68.62
N ALA A 3 30.17 26.29 67.60
CA ALA A 3 30.40 26.15 66.16
C ALA A 3 31.23 24.99 65.57
N ARG A 4 30.70 24.38 64.50
CA ARG A 4 31.44 24.05 63.25
C ARG A 4 30.50 23.78 62.05
N PRO A 5 30.84 24.25 60.83
CA PRO A 5 30.03 24.09 59.60
C PRO A 5 30.62 23.12 58.54
N THR A 6 29.72 22.62 57.68
CA THR A 6 29.76 22.29 56.22
C THR A 6 30.91 21.52 55.54
N LEU A 7 30.53 20.59 54.64
CA LEU A 7 31.38 19.79 53.74
C LEU A 7 30.87 19.82 52.28
N THR A 8 31.78 19.99 51.32
CA THR A 8 31.87 19.34 49.98
C THR A 8 33.38 19.14 49.68
N PRO A 9 33.85 18.16 48.86
CA PRO A 9 34.12 18.42 47.42
C PRO A 9 34.24 17.17 46.46
N TYR A 10 34.60 17.45 45.20
CA TYR A 10 34.79 16.65 43.95
C TYR A 10 36.09 15.79 43.79
N GLY A 11 36.14 14.92 42.73
CA GLY A 11 37.35 14.49 41.93
C GLY A 11 37.58 12.95 41.82
N LEU A 12 38.13 12.27 40.79
CA LEU A 12 38.76 12.55 39.47
C LEU A 12 38.99 11.21 38.66
N LEU A 13 39.60 11.26 37.45
CA LEU A 13 39.65 10.29 36.30
C LEU A 13 41.03 9.59 36.01
N LEU A 14 41.02 8.47 35.23
CA LEU A 14 41.96 7.92 34.16
C LEU A 14 43.12 6.86 34.38
N ARG A 15 42.99 5.70 33.65
CA ARG A 15 43.91 4.85 32.77
C ARG A 15 45.32 4.31 33.23
N PRO A 16 46.05 3.41 32.49
CA PRO A 16 45.78 2.14 31.73
C PRO A 16 46.85 1.00 31.94
N GLY A 17 46.70 -0.21 31.33
CA GLY A 17 47.81 -1.20 31.21
C GLY A 17 47.53 -2.53 30.45
N HIS A 18 48.39 -2.89 29.48
CA HIS A 18 48.64 -4.21 28.83
C HIS A 18 50.11 -4.63 29.16
N PRO A 19 50.68 -5.86 28.95
CA PRO A 19 50.41 -6.89 27.89
C PRO A 19 50.68 -8.42 28.21
N THR A 20 50.47 -9.29 27.19
CA THR A 20 51.13 -10.60 26.81
C THR A 20 50.65 -12.03 27.20
N ARG A 21 50.57 -12.88 26.12
CA ARG A 21 50.75 -14.37 25.94
C ARG A 21 49.68 -15.33 26.50
N SER A 22 49.28 -16.49 25.91
CA SER A 22 49.75 -17.37 24.82
C SER A 22 48.59 -18.29 24.34
N ALA A 23 48.79 -18.96 23.20
CA ALA A 23 47.88 -19.79 22.38
C ALA A 23 47.31 -21.08 22.99
N ALA A 24 46.12 -21.51 22.50
CA ALA A 24 45.77 -22.91 22.20
C ALA A 24 44.48 -23.04 21.35
N THR A 25 44.56 -23.95 20.38
CA THR A 25 43.60 -24.54 19.42
C THR A 25 42.21 -24.99 19.94
N ALA A 26 41.16 -24.90 19.10
CA ALA A 26 40.20 -26.00 18.87
C ALA A 26 39.16 -25.73 17.75
N ALA A 27 39.30 -26.50 16.66
CA ALA A 27 38.31 -27.19 15.84
C ALA A 27 36.92 -26.59 15.51
N THR A 28 36.75 -26.33 14.22
CA THR A 28 35.51 -26.32 13.44
C THR A 28 34.82 -27.69 13.46
N ALA A 29 33.50 -27.73 13.69
CA ALA A 29 32.68 -28.93 13.45
C ALA A 29 31.43 -28.55 12.63
N LEU A 30 31.49 -28.86 11.35
CA LEU A 30 30.36 -28.98 10.42
C LEU A 30 29.59 -30.26 10.76
N ILE A 31 28.27 -30.17 10.94
CA ILE A 31 27.40 -31.36 11.04
C ILE A 31 26.77 -31.61 9.67
N CYS A 32 27.08 -32.81 9.17
CA CYS A 32 26.75 -33.38 7.86
C CYS A 32 25.35 -34.00 7.86
N SER A 33 24.61 -33.78 6.77
CA SER A 33 23.29 -34.31 6.47
C SER A 33 23.36 -35.78 6.02
N GLN A 34 23.35 -36.74 6.95
CA GLN A 34 23.20 -38.17 6.57
C GLN A 34 22.72 -39.13 7.69
N CYS A 35 21.84 -38.68 8.59
CA CYS A 35 21.22 -39.55 9.61
C CYS A 35 19.67 -39.61 9.53
N LEU A 36 19.09 -39.41 8.35
CA LEU A 36 17.69 -39.76 8.10
C LEU A 36 17.66 -40.82 7.01
N ILE A 37 17.24 -42.04 7.37
CA ILE A 37 16.56 -43.09 6.58
C ILE A 37 17.02 -44.48 7.09
N TYR A 38 16.04 -45.38 7.29
CA TYR A 38 16.06 -46.75 7.84
C TYR A 38 15.93 -46.84 9.37
N SER A 39 14.79 -47.28 9.91
CA SER A 39 14.42 -48.70 9.87
C SER A 39 12.90 -48.94 9.91
N CYS A 40 12.46 -49.84 9.02
CA CYS A 40 11.17 -50.52 9.07
C CYS A 40 11.25 -51.82 9.91
N PHE A 41 10.07 -52.36 10.22
CA PHE A 41 9.70 -53.73 10.67
C PHE A 41 9.46 -54.02 12.17
N SER A 42 8.15 -54.01 12.50
CA SER A 42 7.31 -55.14 12.98
C SER A 42 7.66 -55.91 14.25
N GLY A 43 6.67 -55.97 15.18
CA GLY A 43 6.59 -56.98 16.24
C GLY A 43 5.38 -56.77 17.18
N SER A 44 4.42 -57.68 17.12
CA SER A 44 3.16 -57.75 17.87
C SER A 44 3.30 -58.06 19.37
N SER A 45 2.43 -57.50 20.24
CA SER A 45 1.56 -58.25 21.19
C SER A 45 0.88 -57.37 22.26
N SER A 46 -0.43 -57.59 22.41
CA SER A 46 -1.31 -57.48 23.60
C SER A 46 -1.06 -56.42 24.70
N SER A 47 -2.09 -55.59 24.93
CA SER A 47 -2.98 -55.62 26.12
C SER A 47 -3.42 -54.23 26.62
N THR A 48 -4.72 -54.12 26.89
CA THR A 48 -5.39 -53.24 27.87
C THR A 48 -5.23 -51.71 27.79
N SER A 49 -6.36 -51.04 27.48
CA SER A 49 -6.58 -49.60 27.65
C SER A 49 -6.54 -49.18 29.12
N PRO A 50 -6.36 -47.87 29.41
CA PRO A 50 -7.55 -47.12 29.78
C PRO A 50 -7.65 -45.74 29.13
N LYS A 51 -8.91 -45.37 28.86
CA LYS A 51 -9.38 -44.08 28.37
C LYS A 51 -9.02 -42.96 29.36
N LEU A 52 -8.42 -41.87 28.88
CA LEU A 52 -8.33 -40.59 29.58
C LEU A 52 -9.41 -39.63 29.05
N PRO A 53 -10.04 -38.81 29.92
CA PRO A 53 -11.25 -38.07 29.60
C PRO A 53 -10.95 -36.83 28.75
N TYR A 54 -11.67 -36.71 27.62
CA TYR A 54 -11.70 -35.50 26.80
C TYR A 54 -12.59 -34.47 27.49
N ASN A 55 -11.98 -33.53 28.23
CA ASN A 55 -12.70 -32.40 28.80
C ASN A 55 -12.96 -31.37 27.70
N SER A 56 -14.15 -31.41 27.10
CA SER A 56 -14.67 -30.35 26.25
C SER A 56 -14.98 -29.12 27.11
N ARG A 57 -14.01 -28.20 27.26
CA ARG A 57 -14.34 -26.83 27.67
C ARG A 57 -14.89 -26.09 26.45
N SER A 58 -16.20 -25.99 26.42
CA SER A 58 -16.96 -25.07 25.58
C SER A 58 -16.47 -23.64 25.85
N TYR A 59 -15.64 -23.12 24.94
CA TYR A 59 -15.29 -21.71 24.94
C TYR A 59 -16.47 -20.94 24.32
N HIS A 60 -17.18 -20.19 25.15
CA HIS A 60 -18.17 -19.20 24.74
C HIS A 60 -17.47 -17.84 24.68
N PRO A 61 -17.14 -17.27 23.50
CA PRO A 61 -16.79 -15.86 23.44
C PRO A 61 -18.08 -15.06 23.56
N SER A 62 -18.17 -14.27 24.62
CA SER A 62 -19.14 -13.20 24.76
C SER A 62 -19.06 -12.26 23.56
N ARG A 63 -20.24 -12.01 23.00
CA ARG A 63 -20.52 -11.14 21.85
C ARG A 63 -19.92 -9.75 22.06
N ARG A 64 -18.73 -9.48 21.51
CA ARG A 64 -18.15 -8.14 21.39
C ARG A 64 -18.11 -7.76 19.92
N LYS A 65 -18.92 -6.76 19.56
CA LYS A 65 -18.90 -6.10 18.25
C LYS A 65 -17.80 -5.04 18.31
N ASN A 66 -16.61 -5.37 17.83
CA ASN A 66 -15.59 -4.38 17.49
C ASN A 66 -15.32 -4.57 16.00
N GLN A 67 -15.63 -3.57 15.18
CA GLN A 67 -15.35 -3.55 13.75
C GLN A 67 -14.25 -2.53 13.48
N SER A 68 -13.33 -2.87 12.57
CA SER A 68 -12.18 -2.05 12.20
C SER A 68 -12.23 -1.52 10.76
N ALA A 69 -12.03 -0.22 10.62
CA ALA A 69 -11.96 0.58 9.41
C ALA A 69 -10.90 0.21 8.36
N LEU A 70 -9.93 -0.66 8.61
CA LEU A 70 -9.00 -1.08 7.54
C LEU A 70 -9.49 -2.24 6.69
N GLY A 71 -10.57 -2.88 7.14
CA GLY A 71 -11.63 -3.45 6.30
C GLY A 71 -11.95 -2.62 5.04
N SER A 72 -11.85 -1.30 5.18
CA SER A 72 -12.72 -0.36 4.51
C SER A 72 -12.06 0.48 3.45
N ALA A 73 -10.78 0.81 3.61
CA ALA A 73 -10.02 1.44 2.53
C ALA A 73 -9.95 0.56 1.27
N VAL A 74 -10.17 -0.74 1.47
CA VAL A 74 -10.16 -1.75 0.41
C VAL A 74 -11.57 -2.24 0.05
N SER A 75 -12.58 -2.02 0.91
CA SER A 75 -14.01 -2.31 0.65
C SER A 75 -14.77 -1.13 0.03
N ALA A 76 -14.57 0.10 0.51
CA ALA A 76 -15.27 1.29 0.01
C ALA A 76 -14.84 1.65 -1.40
N ALA A 77 -13.64 1.22 -1.82
CA ALA A 77 -13.15 1.35 -3.18
C ALA A 77 -13.95 0.49 -4.19
N GLN A 78 -15.25 0.21 -4.02
CA GLN A 78 -16.09 -0.68 -4.84
C GLN A 78 -17.06 0.01 -5.83
N ASN A 79 -17.30 1.34 -5.77
CA ASN A 79 -18.21 2.05 -6.71
C ASN A 79 -17.60 3.09 -7.71
N LEU A 80 -16.49 2.78 -8.39
CA LEU A 80 -15.66 3.74 -9.14
C LEU A 80 -15.86 3.64 -10.66
N PHE A 81 -16.46 2.56 -11.18
CA PHE A 81 -16.37 2.24 -12.60
C PHE A 81 -17.63 1.56 -13.19
N SER A 82 -18.81 1.76 -12.59
CA SER A 82 -20.07 1.28 -13.18
C SER A 82 -20.45 2.13 -14.40
N LYS A 83 -20.76 1.47 -15.52
CA LYS A 83 -21.37 2.09 -16.70
C LYS A 83 -22.83 2.43 -16.37
N ASP A 84 -23.12 3.63 -15.91
CA ASP A 84 -24.51 4.11 -15.88
C ASP A 84 -24.59 5.54 -16.42
N SER A 85 -24.94 5.65 -17.70
CA SER A 85 -25.51 6.87 -18.27
C SER A 85 -27.04 6.76 -18.14
N PRO A 86 -27.75 7.78 -17.63
CA PRO A 86 -29.21 7.75 -17.62
C PRO A 86 -29.76 7.68 -19.05
N PRO A 87 -30.89 6.98 -19.30
CA PRO A 87 -31.49 6.93 -20.62
C PRO A 87 -31.97 8.33 -21.04
N PRO A 88 -31.89 8.69 -22.34
CA PRO A 88 -32.41 9.96 -22.80
C PRO A 88 -33.94 9.97 -22.64
N PRO A 89 -34.54 11.14 -22.32
CA PRO A 89 -35.99 11.25 -22.24
C PRO A 89 -36.62 10.99 -23.63
N PRO A 90 -37.86 10.44 -23.68
CA PRO A 90 -38.49 10.07 -24.94
C PRO A 90 -38.73 11.29 -25.83
N SER A 91 -38.40 11.13 -27.12
CA SER A 91 -38.62 12.09 -28.19
C SER A 91 -40.10 12.45 -28.32
N ARG A 92 -40.43 13.73 -28.09
CA ARG A 92 -41.71 14.30 -28.54
C ARG A 92 -41.58 14.76 -29.99
N SER A 93 -42.51 14.29 -30.80
CA SER A 93 -42.75 14.66 -32.20
C SER A 93 -43.10 16.16 -32.36
N PRO A 94 -42.86 16.74 -33.56
CA PRO A 94 -42.90 18.18 -33.78
C PRO A 94 -44.31 18.68 -34.11
N LEU A 95 -44.65 19.87 -33.59
CA LEU A 95 -45.75 20.70 -34.08
C LEU A 95 -45.18 21.96 -34.77
N PRO A 96 -45.87 22.50 -35.78
CA PRO A 96 -45.24 23.34 -36.80
C PRO A 96 -45.09 24.81 -36.43
N SER A 97 -44.07 25.38 -37.05
CA SER A 97 -43.71 26.78 -37.27
C SER A 97 -44.83 27.83 -37.20
N LEU A 98 -44.54 28.95 -36.53
CA LEU A 98 -44.95 30.27 -37.01
C LEU A 98 -43.78 31.25 -36.94
N SER A 99 -43.43 31.76 -38.11
CA SER A 99 -42.42 32.78 -38.38
C SER A 99 -42.91 34.15 -37.95
N THR A 100 -42.10 34.91 -37.21
CA THR A 100 -42.02 36.37 -37.38
C THR A 100 -40.56 36.82 -37.26
N ARG A 101 -40.18 37.64 -38.23
CA ARG A 101 -38.83 38.10 -38.55
C ARG A 101 -38.72 39.56 -38.12
N SER A 102 -37.63 39.96 -37.47
CA SER A 102 -37.15 41.36 -37.47
C SER A 102 -35.65 41.41 -37.08
N PRO A 103 -34.90 42.40 -37.60
CA PRO A 103 -33.44 42.30 -37.79
C PRO A 103 -32.63 43.06 -36.73
N GLY A 104 -31.44 42.57 -36.41
CA GLY A 104 -30.49 43.26 -35.52
C GLY A 104 -29.06 42.76 -35.70
N SER A 105 -28.22 43.66 -36.22
CA SER A 105 -26.78 43.65 -36.45
C SER A 105 -25.84 42.85 -35.52
N SER A 106 -24.87 42.19 -36.17
CA SER A 106 -23.51 41.71 -35.81
C SER A 106 -22.74 42.50 -34.71
N PRO A 107 -21.69 41.94 -34.03
CA PRO A 107 -20.59 41.19 -34.65
C PRO A 107 -20.07 39.91 -33.93
N ARG A 108 -19.38 39.12 -34.75
CA ARG A 108 -18.66 37.88 -34.45
C ARG A 108 -17.50 38.11 -33.47
N SER A 109 -17.37 37.20 -32.52
CA SER A 109 -16.13 36.94 -31.76
C SER A 109 -15.52 35.61 -32.22
N PRO A 110 -14.18 35.44 -32.21
CA PRO A 110 -13.52 34.27 -32.78
C PRO A 110 -13.77 33.03 -31.93
N GLY A 111 -14.19 31.95 -32.59
CA GLY A 111 -14.39 30.65 -31.94
C GLY A 111 -13.07 30.05 -31.49
N THR A 112 -12.94 29.80 -30.20
CA THR A 112 -12.00 28.86 -29.61
C THR A 112 -12.40 27.45 -30.08
N PRO A 113 -11.47 26.60 -30.58
CA PRO A 113 -11.80 25.21 -30.86
C PRO A 113 -12.03 24.48 -29.52
N GLY A 114 -13.30 24.37 -29.14
CA GLY A 114 -13.74 23.50 -28.05
C GLY A 114 -13.58 22.04 -28.45
N GLY A 115 -12.37 21.51 -28.26
CA GLY A 115 -12.17 20.07 -28.15
C GLY A 115 -12.79 19.62 -26.83
N VAL A 116 -13.88 18.85 -26.90
CA VAL A 116 -14.35 18.07 -25.75
C VAL A 116 -13.16 17.24 -25.26
N PRO A 117 -12.74 17.33 -23.99
CA PRO A 117 -11.69 16.45 -23.48
C PRO A 117 -12.18 15.02 -23.66
N ILE A 118 -11.50 14.24 -24.50
CA ILE A 118 -11.78 12.82 -24.64
C ILE A 118 -11.40 12.19 -23.31
N THR A 119 -12.39 11.95 -22.45
CA THR A 119 -12.19 11.24 -21.19
C THR A 119 -12.02 9.76 -21.50
N ILE A 120 -10.76 9.35 -21.70
CA ILE A 120 -10.40 7.95 -21.90
C ILE A 120 -10.47 7.26 -20.54
N ASP A 121 -11.33 6.24 -20.42
CA ASP A 121 -11.41 5.44 -19.20
C ASP A 121 -10.14 4.58 -19.03
N PRO A 122 -9.34 4.76 -17.95
CA PRO A 122 -8.07 4.05 -17.75
C PRO A 122 -8.22 2.52 -17.79
N LEU A 123 -9.37 2.00 -17.37
CA LEU A 123 -9.65 0.56 -17.44
C LEU A 123 -9.69 0.02 -18.85
N ARG A 124 -10.16 0.82 -19.83
CA ARG A 124 -10.26 0.38 -21.23
C ARG A 124 -8.90 0.20 -21.86
N ILE A 125 -7.91 1.00 -21.43
CA ILE A 125 -6.55 1.01 -21.97
C ILE A 125 -5.87 -0.36 -21.75
N VAL A 126 -6.07 -0.96 -20.57
CA VAL A 126 -5.45 -2.24 -20.18
C VAL A 126 -6.47 -3.36 -19.92
N ALA A 127 -7.67 -3.24 -20.48
CA ALA A 127 -8.77 -4.18 -20.24
C ALA A 127 -8.42 -5.61 -20.64
N LYS A 128 -7.66 -5.77 -21.73
CA LYS A 128 -7.21 -7.08 -22.24
C LYS A 128 -6.31 -7.74 -21.19
N GLU A 129 -5.33 -7.02 -20.67
CA GLU A 129 -4.35 -7.48 -19.68
C GLU A 129 -5.02 -7.84 -18.36
N LEU A 130 -5.91 -6.98 -17.85
CA LEU A 130 -6.65 -7.25 -16.62
C LEU A 130 -7.54 -8.50 -16.73
N LYS A 131 -8.14 -8.74 -17.90
CA LYS A 131 -8.94 -9.96 -18.15
C LYS A 131 -8.09 -11.23 -18.04
N PHE A 132 -6.87 -11.22 -18.58
CA PHE A 132 -5.96 -12.37 -18.49
C PHE A 132 -5.36 -12.54 -17.10
N MET A 133 -5.06 -11.44 -16.41
CA MET A 133 -4.49 -11.45 -15.06
C MET A 133 -5.34 -12.25 -14.07
N LYS A 134 -6.67 -12.07 -14.06
CA LYS A 134 -7.59 -12.84 -13.18
C LYS A 134 -7.48 -14.36 -13.38
N LYS A 135 -7.23 -14.81 -14.61
CA LYS A 135 -7.03 -16.24 -14.90
C LYS A 135 -5.67 -16.71 -14.38
N ASN A 136 -4.63 -15.92 -14.59
CA ASN A 136 -3.27 -16.24 -14.18
C ASN A 136 -3.13 -16.29 -12.65
N ILE A 137 -3.70 -15.33 -11.91
CA ILE A 137 -3.73 -15.34 -10.45
C ILE A 137 -4.38 -16.63 -9.93
N ARG A 138 -5.51 -17.05 -10.50
CA ARG A 138 -6.18 -18.31 -10.11
C ARG A 138 -5.31 -19.54 -10.36
N GLN A 139 -4.53 -19.54 -11.45
CA GLN A 139 -3.58 -20.61 -11.73
C GLN A 139 -2.38 -20.59 -10.75
N LEU A 140 -1.89 -19.39 -10.41
CA LEU A 140 -0.86 -19.23 -9.37
C LEU A 140 -1.36 -19.71 -8.01
N LEU A 141 -2.63 -19.55 -7.67
CA LEU A 141 -3.16 -19.99 -6.38
C LEU A 141 -3.56 -21.46 -6.31
N GLY A 142 -3.44 -22.20 -7.42
CA GLY A 142 -3.72 -23.63 -7.43
C GLY A 142 -2.90 -24.37 -6.37
N SER A 143 -3.57 -25.07 -5.47
CA SER A 143 -2.92 -25.92 -4.47
C SER A 143 -3.46 -27.35 -4.51
N GLY A 144 -2.65 -28.33 -4.12
CA GLY A 144 -3.09 -29.73 -4.00
C GLY A 144 -4.06 -29.97 -2.84
N HIS A 145 -4.23 -28.99 -1.94
CA HIS A 145 -5.08 -29.10 -0.76
C HIS A 145 -6.38 -28.29 -0.96
N PRO A 146 -7.56 -28.93 -1.09
CA PRO A 146 -8.82 -28.26 -1.45
C PRO A 146 -9.21 -27.08 -0.55
N LEU A 147 -8.98 -27.19 0.76
CA LEU A 147 -9.28 -26.12 1.71
C LEU A 147 -8.38 -24.89 1.49
N LEU A 148 -7.06 -25.08 1.37
CA LEU A 148 -6.12 -23.99 1.13
C LEU A 148 -6.41 -23.29 -0.20
N ASP A 149 -6.75 -24.06 -1.23
CA ASP A 149 -7.17 -23.54 -2.54
C ASP A 149 -8.41 -22.62 -2.42
N ARG A 150 -9.41 -23.03 -1.63
CA ARG A 150 -10.62 -22.25 -1.38
C ARG A 150 -10.31 -20.95 -0.62
N VAL A 151 -9.54 -21.00 0.46
CA VAL A 151 -9.21 -19.81 1.27
C VAL A 151 -8.34 -18.84 0.48
N ALA A 152 -7.30 -19.33 -0.20
CA ALA A 152 -6.40 -18.52 -1.01
C ALA A 152 -7.14 -17.78 -2.13
N LYS A 153 -8.14 -18.43 -2.74
CA LYS A 153 -8.91 -17.83 -3.84
C LYS A 153 -10.04 -16.91 -3.36
N TYR A 154 -10.40 -16.93 -2.08
CA TYR A 154 -11.58 -16.25 -1.55
C TYR A 154 -11.69 -14.80 -2.01
N TYR A 155 -10.67 -13.98 -1.74
CA TYR A 155 -10.67 -12.58 -2.17
C TYR A 155 -10.31 -12.36 -3.63
N THR A 156 -9.66 -13.32 -4.29
CA THR A 156 -9.37 -13.21 -5.73
C THR A 156 -10.60 -13.46 -6.61
N THR A 157 -11.63 -14.11 -6.05
CA THR A 157 -12.91 -14.36 -6.74
C THR A 157 -13.90 -13.22 -6.61
N SER A 158 -13.82 -12.43 -5.54
CA SER A 158 -14.62 -11.22 -5.36
C SER A 158 -14.23 -10.17 -6.42
N GLU A 159 -15.21 -9.44 -6.96
CA GLU A 159 -14.96 -8.37 -7.94
C GLU A 159 -14.22 -7.19 -7.30
N GLY A 160 -12.90 -7.31 -7.15
CA GLY A 160 -12.00 -6.20 -6.91
C GLY A 160 -11.75 -5.44 -8.22
N LYS A 161 -11.56 -4.12 -8.13
CA LYS A 161 -11.23 -3.28 -9.30
C LYS A 161 -9.77 -3.32 -9.71
N HIS A 162 -8.95 -4.04 -8.96
CA HIS A 162 -7.52 -4.24 -9.26
C HIS A 162 -6.78 -2.94 -9.56
N VAL A 163 -7.00 -1.91 -8.73
CA VAL A 163 -6.36 -0.58 -8.89
C VAL A 163 -4.84 -0.71 -8.94
N ARG A 164 -4.24 -1.52 -8.06
CA ARG A 164 -2.79 -1.70 -8.00
C ARG A 164 -2.25 -2.35 -9.29
N PRO A 165 -2.80 -3.48 -9.77
CA PRO A 165 -2.45 -4.00 -11.09
C PRO A 165 -2.70 -3.04 -12.25
N LEU A 166 -3.81 -2.31 -12.24
CA LEU A 166 -4.13 -1.30 -13.26
C LEU A 166 -3.02 -0.26 -13.35
N LEU A 167 -2.54 0.27 -12.21
CA LEU A 167 -1.45 1.24 -12.18
C LEU A 167 -0.14 0.65 -12.72
N VAL A 168 0.20 -0.60 -12.36
CA VAL A 168 1.38 -1.30 -12.90
C VAL A 168 1.30 -1.42 -14.42
N LEU A 169 0.14 -1.82 -14.96
CA LEU A 169 -0.07 -2.01 -16.39
C LEU A 169 -0.07 -0.68 -17.16
N LEU A 170 -0.74 0.36 -16.64
CA LEU A 170 -0.71 1.70 -17.22
C LEU A 170 0.71 2.28 -17.21
N MET A 171 1.44 2.15 -16.11
CA MET A 171 2.83 2.60 -16.01
C MET A 171 3.74 1.86 -17.00
N SER A 172 3.53 0.55 -17.15
CA SER A 172 4.27 -0.28 -18.11
C SER A 172 4.08 0.22 -19.54
N GLN A 173 2.84 0.54 -19.93
CA GLN A 173 2.53 1.05 -21.25
C GLN A 173 2.99 2.50 -21.44
N ALA A 174 2.84 3.37 -20.43
CA ALA A 174 3.26 4.76 -20.49
C ALA A 174 4.78 4.91 -20.62
N THR A 175 5.54 3.98 -20.05
CA THR A 175 7.01 3.96 -20.11
C THR A 175 7.55 3.16 -21.31
N ALA A 176 6.70 2.50 -22.10
CA ALA A 176 7.13 1.63 -23.19
C ALA A 176 7.98 2.35 -24.23
N HIS A 177 7.57 3.56 -24.61
CA HIS A 177 8.25 4.42 -25.59
C HIS A 177 9.14 5.50 -24.96
N ALA A 178 9.33 5.46 -23.64
CA ALA A 178 10.21 6.38 -22.94
C ALA A 178 11.70 6.04 -23.18
N PRO A 179 12.64 6.99 -22.97
CA PRO A 179 14.08 6.73 -23.09
C PRO A 179 14.50 5.48 -22.32
N LYS A 180 15.28 4.63 -22.99
CA LYS A 180 15.76 3.35 -22.45
C LYS A 180 17.24 3.43 -22.10
N THR A 181 17.62 2.79 -21.02
CA THR A 181 19.01 2.64 -20.60
C THR A 181 19.30 1.16 -20.41
N ALA A 182 20.34 0.66 -21.09
CA ALA A 182 20.81 -0.70 -20.86
C ALA A 182 21.25 -0.84 -19.38
N ARG A 183 20.51 -1.66 -18.61
CA ARG A 183 20.87 -1.98 -17.23
C ARG A 183 21.78 -3.21 -17.23
N GLN A 184 22.97 -3.07 -16.64
CA GLN A 184 23.75 -4.23 -16.23
C GLN A 184 23.24 -4.67 -14.86
N VAL A 185 22.71 -5.88 -14.77
CA VAL A 185 22.30 -6.47 -13.48
C VAL A 185 23.58 -6.73 -12.67
N PRO A 186 23.73 -6.16 -11.46
CA PRO A 186 24.98 -6.26 -10.73
C PRO A 186 25.35 -7.71 -10.44
N PHE A 187 26.59 -8.10 -10.75
CA PHE A 187 27.18 -9.32 -10.20
C PHE A 187 27.54 -9.06 -8.73
N VAL A 188 26.73 -9.59 -7.82
CA VAL A 188 26.98 -9.43 -6.38
C VAL A 188 28.20 -10.27 -6.00
N SER A 189 29.31 -9.63 -5.67
CA SER A 189 30.48 -10.31 -5.11
C SER A 189 30.14 -10.93 -3.74
N ALA A 190 30.83 -11.98 -3.32
CA ALA A 190 30.60 -12.60 -2.01
C ALA A 190 30.72 -11.61 -0.82
N ALA A 191 31.48 -10.52 -0.99
CA ALA A 191 31.62 -9.47 0.02
C ALA A 191 30.42 -8.49 0.04
N GLY A 192 29.72 -8.32 -1.08
CA GLY A 192 28.60 -7.36 -1.22
C GLY A 192 27.22 -7.97 -1.00
N ILE A 193 27.12 -9.20 -0.48
CA ILE A 193 25.84 -9.90 -0.31
C ILE A 193 24.90 -9.23 0.71
N ASN A 194 25.45 -8.46 1.64
CA ASN A 194 24.70 -7.69 2.63
C ASN A 194 24.44 -6.24 2.18
N ASP A 195 25.02 -5.82 1.05
CA ASP A 195 24.82 -4.47 0.52
C ASP A 195 23.51 -4.45 -0.29
N ALA A 196 22.73 -3.38 -0.10
CA ALA A 196 21.49 -3.20 -0.84
C ALA A 196 21.77 -2.98 -2.33
N ILE A 197 20.96 -3.60 -3.18
CA ILE A 197 21.08 -3.46 -4.66
C ILE A 197 20.48 -2.13 -5.09
N THR A 198 19.36 -1.78 -4.48
CA THR A 198 18.64 -0.53 -4.60
C THR A 198 19.18 0.45 -3.58
N SER A 199 19.23 1.74 -3.93
CA SER A 199 19.60 2.78 -2.98
C SER A 199 18.84 2.65 -1.65
N PRO A 200 19.52 2.68 -0.49
CA PRO A 200 18.86 2.69 0.81
C PRO A 200 17.85 3.83 0.97
N ALA A 201 18.06 4.96 0.27
CA ALA A 201 17.13 6.08 0.25
C ALA A 201 15.78 5.78 -0.45
N ILE A 202 15.64 4.61 -1.08
CA ILE A 202 14.43 4.12 -1.75
C ILE A 202 13.87 2.91 -0.98
N LEU A 203 14.74 2.12 -0.36
CA LEU A 203 14.33 0.97 0.46
C LEU A 203 13.81 1.40 1.83
N ALA A 204 14.59 2.25 2.52
CA ALA A 204 14.28 2.82 3.83
C ALA A 204 13.67 4.22 3.72
N ASP A 205 13.08 4.53 2.56
CA ASP A 205 12.55 5.85 2.29
C ASP A 205 11.35 6.16 3.19
N THR A 206 11.42 7.29 3.85
CA THR A 206 10.31 7.89 4.59
C THR A 206 9.68 8.95 3.69
N ASN A 207 8.37 9.22 3.81
CA ASN A 207 7.69 10.20 2.94
C ASN A 207 8.43 11.57 2.98
N PRO A 208 9.18 11.98 1.94
CA PRO A 208 10.22 13.01 2.10
C PRO A 208 9.70 14.46 2.01
N ASP A 209 8.39 14.68 1.84
CA ASP A 209 7.80 16.03 1.91
C ASP A 209 8.00 16.73 3.28
N HIS A 210 8.58 16.03 4.26
CA HIS A 210 9.06 16.57 5.52
C HIS A 210 10.00 17.79 5.39
N SER A 211 10.55 18.07 4.21
CA SER A 211 11.44 19.23 3.99
C SER A 211 10.74 20.50 3.48
N ALA A 212 9.50 20.45 3.00
CA ALA A 212 8.83 21.64 2.45
C ALA A 212 8.40 22.67 3.51
N LEU A 213 8.28 22.27 4.78
CA LEU A 213 8.03 23.19 5.90
C LEU A 213 9.32 23.81 6.48
N LEU A 214 10.51 23.40 6.01
CA LEU A 214 11.79 23.95 6.44
C LEU A 214 12.78 24.01 5.27
N ILE A 215 12.64 25.03 4.41
CA ILE A 215 13.72 25.39 3.49
C ILE A 215 14.86 26.01 4.31
N SER A 216 15.98 25.28 4.46
CA SER A 216 17.31 25.80 4.11
C SER A 216 18.37 24.68 4.11
N SER A 217 19.26 24.75 3.11
CA SER A 217 20.59 24.11 2.99
C SER A 217 20.74 22.72 2.31
N SER A 218 21.12 22.82 1.03
CA SER A 218 22.15 22.03 0.30
C SER A 218 22.05 20.50 0.19
N SER A 219 21.53 20.08 -0.97
CA SER A 219 22.17 19.20 -1.99
C SER A 219 23.14 18.10 -1.55
N ARG A 220 22.84 16.86 -1.97
CA ARG A 220 23.78 15.98 -2.68
C ARG A 220 23.04 14.90 -3.49
N GLU A 221 23.18 15.00 -4.81
CA GLU A 221 22.84 13.98 -5.80
C GLU A 221 23.68 12.71 -5.56
N ALA A 222 23.04 11.54 -5.60
CA ALA A 222 23.72 10.27 -5.54
C ALA A 222 24.18 9.87 -6.95
N ALA A 223 25.47 10.06 -7.22
CA ALA A 223 26.13 9.54 -8.41
C ALA A 223 26.17 7.99 -8.37
N TYR A 224 25.59 7.37 -9.40
CA TYR A 224 25.56 5.93 -9.59
C TYR A 224 26.92 5.46 -10.15
N ASN A 225 27.78 4.89 -9.30
CA ASN A 225 29.05 4.32 -9.76
C ASN A 225 28.83 2.93 -10.36
N GLY A 226 28.92 2.85 -11.68
CA GLY A 226 28.89 1.59 -12.44
C GLY A 226 30.12 0.74 -12.20
N LEU A 227 29.89 -0.53 -11.85
CA LEU A 227 30.90 -1.59 -11.86
C LEU A 227 30.37 -2.73 -12.73
N ALA A 228 31.14 -3.00 -13.79
CA ALA A 228 30.71 -3.64 -15.02
C ALA A 228 30.66 -5.17 -14.94
N GLY A 229 29.69 -5.76 -15.65
CA GLY A 229 29.60 -7.18 -15.97
C GLY A 229 28.44 -7.44 -16.94
N ASN A 230 28.74 -7.86 -18.16
CA ASN A 230 27.76 -8.02 -19.25
C ASN A 230 26.82 -9.22 -19.02
N VAL A 231 25.51 -8.97 -19.10
CA VAL A 231 24.51 -10.00 -19.44
C VAL A 231 23.67 -9.46 -20.59
N ASP A 232 23.87 -10.04 -21.77
CA ASP A 232 23.11 -9.75 -22.98
C ASP A 232 21.67 -10.27 -22.80
N VAL A 233 20.70 -9.37 -22.60
CA VAL A 233 19.28 -9.72 -22.70
C VAL A 233 18.81 -9.24 -24.07
N GLY A 234 18.86 -10.15 -25.04
CA GLY A 234 18.37 -9.93 -26.39
C GLY A 234 16.93 -9.44 -26.38
N CYS A 235 16.71 -8.29 -27.02
CA CYS A 235 15.38 -7.79 -27.33
C CYS A 235 14.83 -8.59 -28.51
N ASP A 236 14.12 -9.68 -28.23
CA ASP A 236 13.30 -10.32 -29.24
C ASP A 236 12.13 -9.39 -29.57
N ALA A 237 12.36 -8.53 -30.57
CA ALA A 237 11.34 -7.80 -31.29
C ALA A 237 10.52 -8.79 -32.12
N ASP A 238 9.61 -9.52 -31.48
CA ASP A 238 8.58 -10.27 -32.19
C ASP A 238 7.52 -9.29 -32.71
N GLY A 239 7.56 -9.05 -34.03
CA GLY A 239 6.69 -8.15 -34.78
C GLY A 239 5.26 -8.67 -34.91
N GLY A 240 4.56 -8.86 -33.78
CA GLY A 240 3.23 -9.46 -33.75
C GLY A 240 2.22 -8.69 -32.89
N ASN A 241 1.75 -7.53 -33.34
CA ASN A 241 0.51 -6.86 -32.87
C ASN A 241 0.24 -6.91 -31.34
N GLY A 242 1.31 -6.85 -30.55
CA GLY A 242 1.36 -7.19 -29.14
C GLY A 242 1.32 -5.91 -28.31
N THR A 243 0.55 -5.90 -27.23
CA THR A 243 0.47 -4.73 -26.36
C THR A 243 1.86 -4.38 -25.82
N ASP A 244 2.18 -3.08 -25.74
CA ASP A 244 3.43 -2.45 -25.29
C ASP A 244 3.87 -2.79 -23.84
N ILE A 245 3.32 -3.87 -23.28
CA ILE A 245 3.53 -4.34 -21.93
C ILE A 245 4.30 -5.67 -22.01
N LEU A 246 5.39 -5.80 -21.25
CA LEU A 246 6.23 -6.99 -21.23
C LEU A 246 5.60 -8.11 -20.39
N PRO A 247 5.89 -9.40 -20.68
CA PRO A 247 5.46 -10.52 -19.83
C PRO A 247 5.87 -10.37 -18.37
N ALA A 248 7.09 -9.87 -18.11
CA ALA A 248 7.58 -9.60 -16.76
C ALA A 248 6.76 -8.52 -16.03
N GLN A 249 6.34 -7.47 -16.75
CA GLN A 249 5.48 -6.42 -16.20
C GLN A 249 4.05 -6.92 -15.89
N ARG A 250 3.49 -7.80 -16.72
CA ARG A 250 2.21 -8.48 -16.40
C ARG A 250 2.35 -9.36 -15.16
N ARG A 251 3.46 -10.10 -15.06
CA ARG A 251 3.78 -10.93 -13.88
C ARG A 251 3.95 -10.07 -12.62
N LEU A 252 4.56 -8.90 -12.73
CA LEU A 252 4.67 -7.93 -11.63
C LEU A 252 3.28 -7.48 -11.16
N ALA A 253 2.36 -7.15 -12.06
CA ALA A 253 0.99 -6.77 -11.71
C ALA A 253 0.27 -7.89 -10.91
N GLU A 254 0.48 -9.15 -11.29
CA GLU A 254 -0.04 -10.31 -10.54
C GLU A 254 0.60 -10.44 -9.15
N ILE A 255 1.93 -10.24 -9.03
CA ILE A 255 2.66 -10.27 -7.76
C ILE A 255 2.15 -9.17 -6.82
N THR A 256 1.99 -7.95 -7.32
CA THR A 256 1.46 -6.81 -6.56
C THR A 256 0.08 -7.12 -5.96
N GLU A 257 -0.82 -7.77 -6.73
CA GLU A 257 -2.14 -8.16 -6.23
C GLU A 257 -2.07 -9.31 -5.21
N LEU A 258 -1.15 -10.25 -5.37
CA LEU A 258 -0.94 -11.34 -4.41
C LEU A 258 -0.46 -10.81 -3.07
N ILE A 259 0.54 -9.91 -3.07
CA ILE A 259 1.04 -9.25 -1.84
C ILE A 259 -0.09 -8.47 -1.17
N HIS A 260 -0.84 -7.68 -1.94
CA HIS A 260 -1.99 -6.96 -1.43
C HIS A 260 -3.05 -7.90 -0.84
N THR A 261 -3.39 -8.99 -1.53
CA THR A 261 -4.43 -9.92 -1.06
C THR A 261 -4.00 -10.66 0.20
N ALA A 262 -2.71 -11.00 0.31
CA ALA A 262 -2.15 -11.57 1.54
C ALA A 262 -2.30 -10.61 2.73
N SER A 263 -2.01 -9.32 2.53
CA SER A 263 -2.15 -8.32 3.60
C SER A 263 -3.60 -8.25 4.09
N LEU A 264 -4.61 -8.32 3.20
CA LEU A 264 -6.03 -8.32 3.61
C LEU A 264 -6.41 -9.52 4.47
N LEU A 265 -5.89 -10.71 4.16
CA LEU A 265 -6.16 -11.92 4.93
C LEU A 265 -5.56 -11.83 6.34
N HIS A 266 -4.37 -11.24 6.46
CA HIS A 266 -3.72 -11.00 7.75
C HIS A 266 -4.42 -9.89 8.53
N ASP A 267 -4.73 -8.76 7.89
CA ASP A 267 -5.44 -7.62 8.48
C ASP A 267 -6.76 -8.07 9.11
N ASP A 268 -7.57 -8.87 8.41
CA ASP A 268 -8.86 -9.36 8.93
C ASP A 268 -8.73 -10.09 10.27
N VAL A 269 -7.61 -10.76 10.52
CA VAL A 269 -7.33 -11.45 11.79
C VAL A 269 -6.88 -10.46 12.86
N ILE A 270 -5.98 -9.54 12.52
CA ILE A 270 -5.48 -8.50 13.44
C ILE A 270 -6.62 -7.61 13.92
N ASP A 271 -7.48 -7.21 12.98
CA ASP A 271 -8.57 -6.28 13.17
C ASP A 271 -9.87 -6.91 13.70
N ASN A 272 -9.94 -8.23 13.79
CA ASN A 272 -11.19 -8.97 14.04
C ASN A 272 -12.33 -8.54 13.09
N ALA A 273 -12.01 -8.33 11.81
CA ALA A 273 -12.97 -7.85 10.82
C ALA A 273 -14.17 -8.81 10.73
N VAL A 274 -15.37 -8.25 10.52
CA VAL A 274 -16.61 -9.03 10.32
C VAL A 274 -16.94 -9.16 8.83
N THR A 275 -16.61 -8.13 8.05
CA THR A 275 -16.93 -8.06 6.62
C THR A 275 -15.74 -7.53 5.84
N ARG A 276 -15.55 -8.07 4.63
CA ARG A 276 -14.55 -7.62 3.66
C ARG A 276 -15.13 -7.74 2.25
N ARG A 277 -14.94 -6.70 1.44
CA ARG A 277 -15.46 -6.60 0.06
C ARG A 277 -16.96 -6.89 -0.04
N SER A 278 -17.75 -6.40 0.92
CA SER A 278 -19.19 -6.65 1.05
C SER A 278 -19.56 -8.14 1.27
N ALA A 279 -18.59 -8.98 1.61
CA ALA A 279 -18.75 -10.38 1.99
C ALA A 279 -18.29 -10.61 3.44
N VAL A 280 -18.54 -11.81 3.99
CA VAL A 280 -18.00 -12.22 5.30
C VAL A 280 -16.47 -12.23 5.22
N SER A 281 -15.80 -11.74 6.26
CA SER A 281 -14.35 -11.75 6.32
C SER A 281 -13.78 -13.18 6.43
N ALA A 282 -12.57 -13.39 5.93
CA ALA A 282 -11.95 -14.71 5.84
C ALA A 282 -11.69 -15.34 7.21
N ASN A 283 -11.40 -14.53 8.23
CA ASN A 283 -11.22 -14.98 9.61
C ASN A 283 -12.52 -15.53 10.21
N LEU A 284 -13.69 -14.99 9.84
CA LEU A 284 -14.98 -15.53 10.27
C LEU A 284 -15.43 -16.74 9.44
N GLU A 285 -15.21 -16.71 8.13
CA GLU A 285 -15.61 -17.79 7.23
C GLU A 285 -14.76 -19.07 7.43
N PHE A 286 -13.45 -18.92 7.65
CA PHE A 286 -12.50 -20.06 7.70
C PHE A 286 -11.74 -20.20 9.01
N GLY A 287 -11.87 -19.24 9.93
CA GLY A 287 -11.12 -19.17 11.18
C GLY A 287 -9.76 -18.48 11.03
N ASN A 288 -9.30 -17.84 12.12
CA ASN A 288 -8.04 -17.08 12.15
C ASN A 288 -6.84 -17.88 11.63
N LYS A 289 -6.70 -19.15 12.04
CA LYS A 289 -5.58 -20.01 11.61
C LYS A 289 -5.53 -20.17 10.10
N MET A 290 -6.68 -20.36 9.45
CA MET A 290 -6.73 -20.57 8.01
C MET A 290 -6.49 -19.27 7.24
N ALA A 291 -7.00 -18.14 7.74
CA ALA A 291 -6.74 -16.83 7.15
C ALA A 291 -5.24 -16.49 7.18
N VAL A 292 -4.56 -16.71 8.32
CA VAL A 292 -3.11 -16.53 8.44
C VAL A 292 -2.34 -17.42 7.45
N LEU A 293 -2.61 -18.73 7.45
CA LEU A 293 -1.92 -19.68 6.56
C LEU A 293 -2.17 -19.39 5.07
N ALA A 294 -3.35 -18.89 4.71
CA ALA A 294 -3.64 -18.49 3.34
C ALA A 294 -2.85 -17.24 2.94
N GLY A 295 -2.74 -16.24 3.83
CA GLY A 295 -1.88 -15.08 3.59
C GLY A 295 -0.41 -15.49 3.40
N ASP A 296 0.11 -16.38 4.24
CA ASP A 296 1.48 -16.91 4.13
C ASP A 296 1.69 -17.66 2.81
N PHE A 297 0.70 -18.46 2.40
CA PHE A 297 0.73 -19.17 1.12
C PHE A 297 0.76 -18.19 -0.06
N LEU A 298 -0.04 -17.13 -0.04
CA LEU A 298 -0.04 -16.09 -1.07
C LEU A 298 1.33 -15.39 -1.17
N LEU A 299 1.92 -15.02 -0.03
CA LEU A 299 3.27 -14.45 0.01
C LEU A 299 4.31 -15.43 -0.55
N GLY A 300 4.25 -16.71 -0.19
CA GLY A 300 5.14 -17.72 -0.76
C GLY A 300 5.03 -17.84 -2.29
N ARG A 301 3.81 -17.78 -2.83
CA ARG A 301 3.58 -17.78 -4.29
C ARG A 301 4.06 -16.49 -4.95
N ALA A 302 3.87 -15.34 -4.31
CA ALA A 302 4.40 -14.06 -4.75
C ALA A 302 5.93 -14.10 -4.81
N SER A 303 6.62 -14.60 -3.78
CA SER A 303 8.09 -14.70 -3.73
C SER A 303 8.66 -15.60 -4.84
N VAL A 304 8.03 -16.75 -5.12
CA VAL A 304 8.44 -17.61 -6.25
C VAL A 304 8.23 -16.91 -7.59
N ALA A 305 7.11 -16.21 -7.76
CA ALA A 305 6.84 -15.44 -8.98
C ALA A 305 7.83 -14.27 -9.15
N LEU A 306 8.19 -13.60 -8.06
CA LEU A 306 9.15 -12.50 -8.01
C LEU A 306 10.56 -12.97 -8.38
N ALA A 307 11.02 -14.09 -7.82
CA ALA A 307 12.30 -14.70 -8.19
C ALA A 307 12.40 -15.09 -9.67
N ARG A 308 11.26 -15.41 -10.31
CA ARG A 308 11.19 -15.71 -11.75
C ARG A 308 11.26 -14.48 -12.65
N LEU A 309 11.12 -13.27 -12.10
CA LEU A 309 11.39 -12.04 -12.86
C LEU A 309 12.87 -11.85 -13.19
N ARG A 310 13.78 -12.51 -12.43
CA ARG A 310 15.23 -12.47 -12.64
C ARG A 310 15.85 -11.06 -12.63
N ASP A 311 15.19 -10.12 -11.95
CA ASP A 311 15.72 -8.78 -11.71
C ASP A 311 15.90 -8.58 -10.19
N PRO A 312 17.14 -8.64 -9.68
CA PRO A 312 17.45 -8.51 -8.25
C PRO A 312 16.97 -7.21 -7.62
N GLU A 313 17.02 -6.08 -8.33
CA GLU A 313 16.56 -4.79 -7.82
C GLU A 313 15.04 -4.81 -7.64
N VAL A 314 14.31 -5.38 -8.60
CA VAL A 314 12.86 -5.59 -8.48
C VAL A 314 12.53 -6.56 -7.35
N ILE A 315 13.30 -7.64 -7.20
CA ILE A 315 13.12 -8.62 -6.11
C ILE A 315 13.28 -7.93 -4.75
N GLU A 316 14.34 -7.14 -4.57
CA GLU A 316 14.60 -6.41 -3.34
C GLU A 316 13.50 -5.37 -3.05
N LEU A 317 13.13 -4.56 -4.04
CA LEU A 317 12.06 -3.56 -3.92
C LEU A 317 10.76 -4.18 -3.39
N LEU A 318 10.28 -5.25 -4.02
CA LEU A 318 9.01 -5.88 -3.63
C LEU A 318 9.12 -6.69 -2.33
N SER A 319 10.31 -7.20 -2.01
CA SER A 319 10.56 -7.84 -0.71
C SER A 319 10.52 -6.80 0.43
N THR A 320 11.09 -5.61 0.21
CA THR A 320 11.02 -4.49 1.15
C THR A 320 9.59 -4.00 1.36
N VAL A 321 8.72 -4.06 0.34
CA VAL A 321 7.29 -3.74 0.53
C VAL A 321 6.66 -4.62 1.62
N ILE A 322 6.98 -5.91 1.67
CA ILE A 322 6.44 -6.82 2.69
C ILE A 322 6.83 -6.33 4.09
N ALA A 323 8.09 -5.92 4.29
CA ALA A 323 8.56 -5.35 5.54
C ALA A 323 7.85 -4.01 5.85
N ASN A 324 7.69 -3.13 4.85
CA ASN A 324 7.01 -1.85 5.01
C ASN A 324 5.55 -2.02 5.45
N LEU A 325 4.82 -2.97 4.86
CA LEU A 325 3.43 -3.24 5.25
C LEU A 325 3.34 -3.66 6.73
N ILE A 326 4.26 -4.51 7.18
CA ILE A 326 4.33 -4.96 8.57
C ILE A 326 4.71 -3.80 9.50
N GLU A 327 5.73 -3.01 9.14
CA GLU A 327 6.15 -1.86 9.94
C GLU A 327 5.05 -0.80 10.06
N GLY A 328 4.32 -0.53 8.98
CA GLY A 328 3.15 0.35 8.98
C GLY A 328 2.06 -0.16 9.92
N GLU A 329 1.86 -1.48 10.03
CA GLU A 329 0.94 -2.08 11.01
C GLU A 329 1.42 -1.91 12.44
N PHE A 330 2.72 -2.10 12.70
CA PHE A 330 3.29 -1.85 14.03
C PHE A 330 3.21 -0.38 14.44
N MET A 331 3.37 0.56 13.51
CA MET A 331 3.16 1.99 13.79
C MET A 331 1.73 2.26 14.22
N GLN A 332 0.75 1.60 13.58
CA GLN A 332 -0.64 1.70 14.01
C GLN A 332 -0.86 1.14 15.42
N LEU A 333 -0.25 -0.01 15.74
CA LEU A 333 -0.29 -0.59 17.08
C LEU A 333 0.39 0.30 18.14
N LYS A 334 1.50 0.97 17.82
CA LYS A 334 2.22 1.84 18.77
C LYS A 334 1.52 3.14 19.11
N ASN A 335 0.65 3.66 18.23
CA ASN A 335 -0.35 4.67 18.63
C ASN A 335 -1.26 4.18 19.77
N THR A 336 -1.23 2.88 20.09
CA THR A 336 -1.91 2.25 21.21
C THR A 336 -1.04 2.12 22.48
N GLU A 337 0.28 2.38 22.44
CA GLU A 337 1.19 2.11 23.58
C GLU A 337 1.68 3.36 24.33
N ARG A 338 1.75 4.53 23.68
CA ARG A 338 2.01 5.79 24.40
C ARG A 338 0.71 6.24 25.06
N ASP A 339 0.45 5.72 26.26
CA ASP A 339 -0.72 6.06 27.10
C ASP A 339 -0.59 7.47 27.71
N GLU A 340 -0.36 8.48 26.86
CA GLU A 340 -0.57 9.86 27.23
C GLU A 340 -2.08 10.09 27.36
N LEU A 341 -2.56 10.42 28.56
CA LEU A 341 -4.00 10.65 28.78
C LEU A 341 -4.53 11.86 28.00
N ASN A 342 -3.67 12.84 27.76
CA ASN A 342 -4.00 14.07 27.07
C ASN A 342 -2.81 14.50 26.18
N PRO A 343 -2.56 13.80 25.07
CA PRO A 343 -1.54 14.21 24.12
C PRO A 343 -1.85 15.62 23.61
N SER A 344 -0.81 16.31 23.15
CA SER A 344 -0.92 17.58 22.44
C SER A 344 -0.60 17.38 20.96
N PHE A 345 -1.32 18.06 20.08
CA PHE A 345 -0.97 18.06 18.67
C PHE A 345 0.43 18.65 18.45
N THR A 346 1.22 17.98 17.61
CA THR A 346 2.50 18.49 17.09
C THR A 346 2.64 18.14 15.62
N GLU A 347 3.53 18.82 14.89
CA GLU A 347 3.80 18.50 13.48
C GLU A 347 4.38 17.08 13.30
N GLU A 348 5.02 16.53 14.33
CA GLU A 348 5.45 15.12 14.36
C GLU A 348 4.26 14.16 14.33
N THR A 349 3.08 14.56 14.80
CA THR A 349 1.86 13.73 14.78
C THR A 349 1.37 13.52 13.34
N LEU A 350 1.31 14.60 12.56
CA LEU A 350 0.96 14.53 11.14
C LEU A 350 2.04 13.78 10.35
N THR A 351 3.31 14.03 10.68
CA THR A 351 4.46 13.32 10.10
C THR A 351 4.37 11.81 10.33
N TYR A 352 4.10 11.39 11.56
CA TYR A 352 3.92 9.99 11.91
C TYR A 352 2.77 9.34 11.15
N TYR A 353 1.64 10.05 11.03
CA TYR A 353 0.51 9.61 10.22
C TYR A 353 0.90 9.40 8.76
N LEU A 354 1.57 10.37 8.14
CA LEU A 354 2.00 10.28 6.74
C LEU A 354 2.99 9.14 6.51
N GLN A 355 3.93 8.92 7.44
CA GLN A 355 4.87 7.80 7.38
C GLN A 355 4.16 6.46 7.49
N LYS A 356 3.23 6.30 8.44
CA LYS A 356 2.38 5.11 8.55
C LYS A 356 1.61 4.86 7.25
N THR A 357 0.99 5.91 6.71
CA THR A 357 0.22 5.87 5.46
C THR A 357 1.08 5.48 4.26
N TYR A 358 2.31 5.98 4.20
CA TYR A 358 3.28 5.57 3.20
C TYR A 358 3.59 4.07 3.31
N LEU A 359 4.07 3.61 4.47
CA LEU A 359 4.50 2.23 4.68
C LEU A 359 3.37 1.24 4.44
N LYS A 360 2.18 1.52 4.98
CA LYS A 360 1.01 0.63 4.93
C LYS A 360 0.29 0.61 3.58
N SER A 361 0.35 1.68 2.79
CA SER A 361 -0.46 1.82 1.58
C SER A 361 0.35 2.23 0.36
N ALA A 362 1.01 3.39 0.41
CA ALA A 362 1.66 3.96 -0.77
C ALA A 362 2.92 3.19 -1.21
N SER A 363 3.63 2.53 -0.29
CA SER A 363 4.88 1.82 -0.55
C SER A 363 4.74 0.70 -1.59
N LEU A 364 3.64 -0.05 -1.54
CA LEU A 364 3.33 -1.09 -2.52
C LEU A 364 3.07 -0.48 -3.91
N ILE A 365 2.39 0.65 -3.97
CA ILE A 365 2.06 1.34 -5.24
C ILE A 365 3.33 1.95 -5.85
N SER A 366 4.08 2.71 -5.06
CA SER A 366 5.30 3.41 -5.50
C SER A 366 6.36 2.44 -6.00
N LYS A 367 6.68 1.40 -5.21
CA LYS A 367 7.69 0.41 -5.56
C LYS A 367 7.24 -0.49 -6.72
N SER A 368 5.94 -0.76 -6.87
CA SER A 368 5.43 -1.47 -8.05
C SER A 368 5.50 -0.63 -9.34
N CYS A 369 5.22 0.69 -9.27
CA CYS A 369 5.38 1.59 -10.43
C CYS A 369 6.86 1.70 -10.84
N ARG A 370 7.75 1.85 -9.86
CA ARG A 370 9.20 1.83 -10.08
C ARG A 370 9.67 0.52 -10.73
N ALA A 371 9.24 -0.62 -10.18
CA ALA A 371 9.56 -1.93 -10.73
C ALA A 371 9.04 -2.13 -12.16
N ALA A 372 7.88 -1.57 -12.51
CA ALA A 372 7.37 -1.61 -13.87
C ALA A 372 8.30 -0.89 -14.85
N ALA A 373 8.80 0.30 -14.48
CA ALA A 373 9.75 1.07 -15.29
C ALA A 373 11.12 0.38 -15.40
N LEU A 374 11.60 -0.24 -14.31
CA LEU A 374 12.85 -1.01 -14.25
C LEU A 374 12.82 -2.23 -15.18
N LEU A 375 11.74 -3.01 -15.15
CA LEU A 375 11.53 -4.17 -16.04
C LEU A 375 11.39 -3.75 -17.51
N GLY A 376 10.95 -2.52 -17.75
CA GLY A 376 10.88 -1.91 -19.08
C GLY A 376 12.18 -1.27 -19.55
N HIS A 377 13.29 -1.42 -18.80
CA HIS A 377 14.60 -0.84 -19.08
C HIS A 377 14.59 0.68 -19.29
N SER A 378 13.71 1.38 -18.58
CA SER A 378 13.59 2.83 -18.69
C SER A 378 14.81 3.52 -18.08
N SER A 379 15.10 4.75 -18.52
CA SER A 379 16.20 5.55 -17.95
C SER A 379 15.98 5.84 -16.46
N PRO A 380 17.04 6.12 -15.68
CA PRO A 380 16.93 6.40 -14.24
C PRO A 380 15.93 7.51 -13.90
N GLU A 381 15.84 8.54 -14.73
CA GLU A 381 14.90 9.66 -14.57
C GLU A 381 13.45 9.19 -14.69
N ILE A 382 13.17 8.32 -15.66
CA ILE A 382 11.83 7.72 -15.88
C ILE A 382 11.46 6.77 -14.73
N VAL A 383 12.44 6.01 -14.23
CA VAL A 383 12.25 5.12 -13.09
C VAL A 383 11.89 5.91 -11.83
N GLU A 384 12.55 7.05 -11.59
CA GLU A 384 12.27 7.94 -10.46
C GLU A 384 10.92 8.67 -10.61
N ALA A 385 10.59 9.12 -11.82
CA ALA A 385 9.27 9.66 -12.13
C ALA A 385 8.13 8.68 -11.83
N ALA A 386 8.30 7.40 -12.22
CA ALA A 386 7.34 6.34 -11.95
C ALA A 386 7.20 6.05 -10.44
N TYR A 387 8.32 6.09 -9.71
CA TYR A 387 8.32 5.94 -8.25
C TYR A 387 7.54 7.08 -7.58
N SER A 388 7.88 8.33 -7.91
CA SER A 388 7.25 9.53 -7.36
C SER A 388 5.76 9.59 -7.66
N TYR A 389 5.35 9.21 -8.87
CA TYR A 389 3.93 9.09 -9.23
C TYR A 389 3.18 8.16 -8.29
N GLY A 390 3.67 6.93 -8.13
CA GLY A 390 3.01 5.92 -7.32
C GLY A 390 2.98 6.28 -5.83
N ARG A 391 4.04 6.92 -5.33
CA ARG A 391 4.12 7.42 -3.95
C ARG A 391 3.03 8.46 -3.69
N ASN A 392 3.01 9.50 -4.51
CA ASN A 392 2.10 10.63 -4.35
C ASN A 392 0.63 10.20 -4.55
N LEU A 393 0.34 9.40 -5.57
CA LEU A 393 -1.01 8.87 -5.78
C LEU A 393 -1.45 7.96 -4.63
N GLY A 394 -0.55 7.12 -4.09
CA GLY A 394 -0.85 6.24 -2.96
C GLY A 394 -1.20 7.00 -1.68
N LEU A 395 -0.48 8.10 -1.40
CA LEU A 395 -0.77 8.99 -0.27
C LEU A 395 -2.12 9.70 -0.45
N ALA A 396 -2.37 10.27 -1.64
CA ALA A 396 -3.65 10.89 -1.97
C ALA A 396 -4.82 9.91 -1.83
N PHE A 397 -4.63 8.67 -2.27
CA PHE A 397 -5.66 7.63 -2.18
C PHE A 397 -6.10 7.38 -0.73
N GLN A 398 -5.15 7.28 0.21
CA GLN A 398 -5.46 7.06 1.61
C GLN A 398 -6.08 8.30 2.28
N LEU A 399 -5.57 9.51 1.99
CA LEU A 399 -6.14 10.75 2.50
C LEU A 399 -7.62 10.92 2.11
N VAL A 400 -7.95 10.61 0.85
CA VAL A 400 -9.34 10.61 0.40
C VAL A 400 -10.15 9.55 1.11
N ASP A 401 -9.61 8.33 1.29
CA ASP A 401 -10.33 7.27 1.98
C ASP A 401 -10.66 7.62 3.44
N ASP A 402 -9.69 8.19 4.15
CA ASP A 402 -9.87 8.70 5.52
C ASP A 402 -10.95 9.80 5.57
N MET A 403 -11.05 10.66 4.56
CA MET A 403 -12.10 11.69 4.46
C MET A 403 -13.50 11.09 4.24
N LEU A 404 -13.61 9.98 3.49
CA LEU A 404 -14.88 9.31 3.22
C LEU A 404 -15.47 8.68 4.50
N ASP A 405 -14.64 8.31 5.48
CA ASP A 405 -15.09 7.77 6.78
C ASP A 405 -15.92 8.79 7.61
N TYR A 406 -15.68 10.08 7.39
CA TYR A 406 -16.41 11.17 8.05
C TYR A 406 -17.61 11.67 7.26
N THR A 407 -17.53 11.67 5.93
CA THR A 407 -18.48 12.38 5.06
C THR A 407 -19.65 11.53 4.56
N ILE A 408 -19.51 10.20 4.54
CA ILE A 408 -20.51 9.29 3.97
C ILE A 408 -21.26 8.56 5.09
N SER A 409 -22.56 8.36 4.91
CA SER A 409 -23.38 7.56 5.83
C SER A 409 -23.00 6.07 5.76
N GLY A 410 -23.19 5.34 6.86
CA GLY A 410 -22.67 3.97 6.94
C GLY A 410 -23.26 2.99 5.90
N GLU A 411 -24.49 3.25 5.43
CA GLU A 411 -25.13 2.42 4.40
C GLU A 411 -24.47 2.58 3.02
N GLU A 412 -23.96 3.78 2.69
CA GLU A 412 -23.35 4.06 1.39
C GLU A 412 -21.87 3.66 1.31
N LEU A 413 -21.19 3.58 2.45
CA LEU A 413 -19.78 3.21 2.57
C LEU A 413 -19.59 1.68 2.65
N GLY A 414 -20.68 0.92 2.84
CA GLY A 414 -20.65 -0.52 3.08
C GLY A 414 -20.16 -0.90 4.49
N LYS A 415 -20.13 0.05 5.43
CA LYS A 415 -19.67 -0.08 6.82
C LYS A 415 -20.24 1.04 7.69
N PRO A 416 -20.31 0.92 9.03
CA PRO A 416 -20.68 2.05 9.89
C PRO A 416 -19.80 3.28 9.62
N ALA A 417 -20.39 4.46 9.45
CA ALA A 417 -19.62 5.70 9.33
C ALA A 417 -18.87 5.99 10.63
N GLY A 418 -17.59 6.36 10.57
CA GLY A 418 -16.77 6.59 11.76
C GLY A 418 -16.10 5.34 12.30
N ALA A 419 -15.95 4.30 11.48
CA ALA A 419 -15.31 3.06 11.87
C ALA A 419 -13.86 3.29 12.32
N ASP A 420 -13.16 4.32 11.79
CA ASP A 420 -11.78 4.61 12.19
C ASP A 420 -11.73 5.05 13.66
N LEU A 421 -12.66 5.90 14.05
CA LEU A 421 -12.76 6.39 15.44
C LEU A 421 -13.19 5.27 16.39
N GLU A 422 -14.09 4.38 15.99
CA GLU A 422 -14.51 3.22 16.79
C GLU A 422 -13.35 2.28 17.15
N LEU A 423 -12.28 2.30 16.35
CA LEU A 423 -11.05 1.56 16.64
C LEU A 423 -10.04 2.30 17.49
N GLY A 424 -10.27 3.58 17.77
CA GLY A 424 -9.25 4.41 18.40
C GLY A 424 -8.27 5.06 17.41
N LEU A 425 -8.55 5.09 16.10
CA LEU A 425 -7.63 5.64 15.11
C LEU A 425 -7.94 7.12 14.84
N ALA A 426 -6.94 7.98 15.06
CA ALA A 426 -6.93 9.36 14.61
C ALA A 426 -6.37 9.44 13.18
N THR A 427 -7.22 9.81 12.22
CA THR A 427 -6.88 9.97 10.79
C THR A 427 -6.81 11.44 10.38
N ALA A 428 -6.36 11.73 9.16
CA ALA A 428 -6.03 13.09 8.71
C ALA A 428 -7.11 14.16 9.04
N PRO A 429 -8.41 13.94 8.81
CA PRO A 429 -9.43 14.94 9.15
C PRO A 429 -9.42 15.34 10.62
N LEU A 430 -9.24 14.38 11.52
CA LEU A 430 -9.16 14.63 12.96
C LEU A 430 -7.84 15.27 13.35
N LEU A 431 -6.72 14.84 12.76
CA LEU A 431 -5.41 15.40 13.06
C LEU A 431 -5.34 16.89 12.69
N PHE A 432 -5.91 17.28 11.55
CA PHE A 432 -5.98 18.70 11.19
C PHE A 432 -6.92 19.49 12.10
N ALA A 433 -8.10 18.93 12.44
CA ALA A 433 -9.03 19.57 13.38
C ALA A 433 -8.38 19.81 14.75
N TRP A 434 -7.54 18.89 15.21
CA TRP A 434 -6.87 18.95 16.51
C TRP A 434 -5.92 20.14 16.65
N ARG A 435 -5.35 20.65 15.56
CA ARG A 435 -4.50 21.85 15.57
C ARG A 435 -5.23 23.08 16.17
N GLY A 436 -6.53 23.21 15.91
CA GLY A 436 -7.37 24.30 16.40
C GLY A 436 -8.26 23.95 17.61
N ASN A 437 -8.36 22.66 17.96
CA ASN A 437 -9.30 22.16 18.98
C ASN A 437 -8.55 21.24 19.97
N PRO A 438 -7.82 21.80 20.95
CA PRO A 438 -7.00 21.04 21.89
C PRO A 438 -7.77 19.98 22.70
N GLU A 439 -9.07 20.17 22.90
CA GLU A 439 -9.97 19.23 23.56
C GLU A 439 -10.03 17.85 22.87
N LEU A 440 -9.70 17.77 21.57
CA LEU A 440 -9.56 16.49 20.86
C LEU A 440 -8.44 15.63 21.45
N GLY A 441 -7.42 16.24 22.09
CA GLY A 441 -6.31 15.51 22.71
C GLY A 441 -6.79 14.50 23.75
N ALA A 442 -7.73 14.89 24.61
CA ALA A 442 -8.28 14.01 25.62
C ALA A 442 -9.11 12.86 25.03
N LEU A 443 -9.70 13.04 23.84
CA LEU A 443 -10.41 11.97 23.11
C LEU A 443 -9.43 10.99 22.47
N VAL A 444 -8.39 11.53 21.83
CA VAL A 444 -7.31 10.76 21.20
C VAL A 444 -6.55 9.94 22.25
N GLY A 445 -6.18 10.53 23.38
CA GLY A 445 -5.43 9.85 24.45
C GLY A 445 -6.16 8.63 25.01
N ARG A 446 -7.49 8.71 25.13
CA ARG A 446 -8.33 7.56 25.54
C ARG A 446 -8.88 6.73 24.38
N LYS A 447 -8.43 7.00 23.16
CA LYS A 447 -8.73 6.21 21.94
C LYS A 447 -10.24 6.13 21.68
N PHE A 448 -10.95 7.23 21.93
CA PHE A 448 -12.40 7.35 21.75
C PHE A 448 -13.22 6.26 22.49
N LYS A 449 -12.70 5.68 23.57
CA LYS A 449 -13.36 4.60 24.31
C LYS A 449 -14.48 5.08 25.25
N GLY A 450 -14.58 6.38 25.50
CA GLY A 450 -15.63 6.96 26.32
C GLY A 450 -16.98 7.01 25.59
N GLU A 451 -18.07 6.91 26.34
CA GLU A 451 -19.41 7.06 25.78
C GLU A 451 -19.59 8.45 25.16
N GLY A 452 -19.99 8.50 23.89
CA GLY A 452 -20.16 9.75 23.14
C GLY A 452 -18.88 10.31 22.49
N ASP A 453 -17.70 9.73 22.74
CA ASP A 453 -16.43 10.26 22.23
C ASP A 453 -16.40 10.33 20.70
N VAL A 454 -16.86 9.27 20.03
CA VAL A 454 -16.90 9.19 18.56
C VAL A 454 -17.81 10.28 18.00
N GLN A 455 -18.99 10.48 18.61
CA GLN A 455 -19.96 11.49 18.17
C GLN A 455 -19.39 12.91 18.36
N LEU A 456 -18.76 13.16 19.50
CA LEU A 456 -18.14 14.45 19.81
C LEU A 456 -16.97 14.73 18.85
N ALA A 457 -16.08 13.76 18.62
CA ALA A 457 -14.96 13.90 17.69
C ALA A 457 -15.45 14.21 16.27
N ARG A 458 -16.48 13.50 15.78
CA ARG A 458 -17.09 13.78 14.47
C ARG A 458 -17.69 15.17 14.41
N GLN A 459 -18.37 15.60 15.47
CA GLN A 459 -18.95 16.94 15.55
C GLN A 459 -17.87 18.02 15.47
N ILE A 460 -16.79 17.90 16.24
CA ILE A 460 -15.67 18.85 16.21
C ILE A 460 -15.04 18.88 14.82
N VAL A 461 -14.76 17.72 14.21
CA VAL A 461 -14.21 17.65 12.85
C VAL A 461 -15.13 18.35 11.85
N SER A 462 -16.44 18.14 11.92
CA SER A 462 -17.42 18.77 11.01
C SER A 462 -17.56 20.29 11.19
N GLN A 463 -17.18 20.83 12.35
CA GLN A 463 -17.21 22.26 12.67
C GLN A 463 -15.85 22.94 12.46
N SER A 464 -14.81 22.16 12.18
CA SER A 464 -13.44 22.60 11.89
C SER A 464 -13.18 22.65 10.38
N ASP A 465 -11.97 23.05 10.00
CA ASP A 465 -11.46 22.99 8.63
C ASP A 465 -10.66 21.69 8.34
N GLY A 466 -10.76 20.67 9.20
CA GLY A 466 -9.97 19.44 9.08
C GLY A 466 -10.26 18.64 7.80
N LEU A 467 -11.50 18.66 7.31
CA LEU A 467 -11.87 18.01 6.05
C LEU A 467 -11.32 18.77 4.84
N GLU A 468 -11.38 20.11 4.88
CA GLU A 468 -10.85 21.00 3.86
C GLU A 468 -9.33 20.86 3.74
N GLN A 469 -8.60 20.86 4.87
CA GLN A 469 -7.15 20.65 4.90
C GLN A 469 -6.77 19.26 4.38
N THR A 470 -7.51 18.21 4.76
CA THR A 470 -7.28 16.85 4.23
C THR A 470 -7.46 16.81 2.71
N ARG A 471 -8.51 17.46 2.19
CA ARG A 471 -8.78 17.54 0.76
C ARG A 471 -7.70 18.32 0.01
N ALA A 472 -7.24 19.43 0.58
CA ALA A 472 -6.16 20.24 0.00
C ALA A 472 -4.85 19.44 -0.08
N LEU A 473 -4.49 18.71 0.99
CA LEU A 473 -3.30 17.85 0.98
C LEU A 473 -3.42 16.69 -0.02
N ALA A 474 -4.59 16.08 -0.13
CA ALA A 474 -4.82 15.03 -1.14
C ALA A 474 -4.68 15.58 -2.57
N GLN A 475 -5.18 16.80 -2.83
CA GLN A 475 -5.03 17.48 -4.12
C GLN A 475 -3.56 17.78 -4.43
N GLU A 476 -2.81 18.31 -3.45
CA GLU A 476 -1.38 18.58 -3.58
C GLU A 476 -0.60 17.30 -3.98
N TYR A 477 -0.88 16.18 -3.31
CA TYR A 477 -0.27 14.91 -3.69
C TYR A 477 -0.66 14.47 -5.11
N THR A 478 -1.91 14.65 -5.54
CA THR A 478 -2.26 14.32 -6.93
C THR A 478 -1.61 15.24 -7.95
N ASP A 479 -1.42 16.52 -7.63
CA ASP A 479 -0.74 17.47 -8.52
C ASP A 479 0.74 17.09 -8.65
N LYS A 480 1.41 16.77 -7.53
CA LYS A 480 2.78 16.23 -7.51
C LYS A 480 2.91 14.93 -8.30
N ALA A 481 1.91 14.04 -8.26
CA ALA A 481 1.91 12.82 -9.05
C ALA A 481 1.84 13.13 -10.55
N ILE A 482 0.98 14.06 -10.97
CA ILE A 482 0.84 14.46 -12.38
C ILE A 482 2.13 15.13 -12.88
N GLU A 483 2.70 16.02 -12.07
CA GLU A 483 3.96 16.70 -12.39
C GLU A 483 5.11 15.72 -12.57
N SER A 484 5.22 14.70 -11.70
CA SER A 484 6.33 13.74 -11.75
C SER A 484 6.37 12.93 -13.05
N ILE A 485 5.23 12.72 -13.73
CA ILE A 485 5.15 12.00 -15.01
C ILE A 485 5.11 12.92 -16.23
N SER A 486 5.31 14.22 -16.05
CA SER A 486 5.34 15.19 -17.17
C SER A 486 6.37 14.81 -18.24
N ILE A 487 7.49 14.22 -17.83
CA ILE A 487 8.59 13.76 -18.69
C ILE A 487 8.25 12.50 -19.52
N LEU A 488 7.16 11.80 -19.23
CA LEU A 488 6.76 10.62 -20.01
C LEU A 488 6.22 11.06 -21.39
N PRO A 489 6.37 10.22 -22.44
CA PRO A 489 5.75 10.49 -23.74
C PRO A 489 4.24 10.64 -23.65
N ASP A 490 3.68 11.53 -24.46
CA ASP A 490 2.23 11.77 -24.52
C ASP A 490 1.51 10.60 -25.19
N THR A 491 1.03 9.68 -24.36
CA THR A 491 0.35 8.44 -24.74
C THR A 491 -1.01 8.35 -24.06
N GLU A 492 -1.92 7.51 -24.58
CA GLU A 492 -3.18 7.21 -23.90
C GLU A 492 -2.94 6.69 -22.48
N ALA A 493 -1.88 5.89 -22.27
CA ALA A 493 -1.53 5.39 -20.95
C ALA A 493 -1.13 6.50 -19.97
N LYS A 494 -0.34 7.50 -20.40
CA LYS A 494 -0.03 8.69 -19.59
C LYS A 494 -1.31 9.46 -19.24
N ILE A 495 -2.22 9.65 -20.20
CA ILE A 495 -3.53 10.27 -19.94
C ILE A 495 -4.32 9.43 -18.93
N GLY A 496 -4.28 8.10 -19.05
CA GLY A 496 -4.89 7.19 -18.10
C GLY A 496 -4.35 7.34 -16.68
N LEU A 497 -3.03 7.52 -16.52
CA LEU A 497 -2.40 7.80 -15.23
C LEU A 497 -2.84 9.15 -14.64
N ILE A 498 -2.99 10.19 -15.45
CA ILE A 498 -3.52 11.51 -15.02
C ILE A 498 -4.98 11.38 -14.59
N GLU A 499 -5.79 10.65 -15.37
CA GLU A 499 -7.19 10.41 -15.05
C GLU A 499 -7.35 9.60 -13.76
N MET A 500 -6.41 8.69 -13.44
CA MET A 500 -6.40 8.02 -12.14
C MET A 500 -6.26 9.01 -10.97
N CYS A 501 -5.41 10.03 -11.08
CA CYS A 501 -5.31 11.11 -10.08
C CYS A 501 -6.63 11.87 -9.94
N ALA A 502 -7.25 12.26 -11.07
CA ALA A 502 -8.54 12.95 -11.07
C ALA A 502 -9.67 12.11 -10.47
N LYS A 503 -9.67 10.79 -10.71
CA LYS A 503 -10.65 9.86 -10.12
C LYS A 503 -10.47 9.70 -8.62
N VAL A 504 -9.23 9.78 -8.10
CA VAL A 504 -8.97 9.75 -6.67
C VAL A 504 -9.57 10.97 -5.98
N THR A 505 -9.31 12.19 -6.47
CA THR A 505 -9.79 13.42 -5.83
C THR A 505 -11.31 13.61 -5.93
N LYS A 506 -11.92 13.16 -7.02
CA LYS A 506 -13.38 13.24 -7.23
C LYS A 506 -14.15 12.07 -6.61
N ARG A 507 -13.47 11.14 -5.93
CA ARG A 507 -14.09 9.96 -5.34
C ARG A 507 -15.13 10.37 -4.30
N ARG A 508 -16.34 9.82 -4.45
CA ARG A 508 -17.46 10.00 -3.52
C ARG A 508 -17.91 8.71 -2.84
N LYS A 509 -17.32 7.56 -3.18
CA LYS A 509 -17.52 6.22 -2.59
C LYS A 509 -16.25 5.41 -2.77
#